data_AF-A0A7S3R9P1-F1
#
_entry.id   AF-A0A7S3R9P1-F1
#
_cell.length_a   1.000
_cell.length_b   1.000
_cell.length_c   1.000
_cell.angle_alpha   90.00
_cell.angle_beta   90.00
_cell.angle_gamma   90.00
#
_symmetry.space_group_name_H-M   'P 1'
#
loop_
_entity.id
_entity.type
_entity.pdbx_description
1 polymer ?
#
loop_
_entity_poly.entity_id
_entity_poly.type
_entity_poly.pdbx_seq_one_letter_code
_entity_poly.pdbx_strand_id
1 'polypeptide(L)'
;MQALRNYVQGPSSQNRASSTVLLHVSHSNLKITKFFELRLDMHMTIEQLKVKLSFHVGTNASAQVLQLKDDSGRVIAPFMEDHHKLGYYSPHDGFSIHIIDTDPNSASANGWLEDTDLVDKYKMSDEDYNKRENTYRKFKEAKLKEDPTWTLEKEMAKKRGQPIPQQKEKQTDPDFLAAEASSCTVGSRASVEPGDRRCEVMFVGRDVAGLPLGWWVGVKYDEPLGKSDGAAGGQRYFQCSPGYGGFVRPDKVKVGDYPPIDDGLSDGLSEGDEI
;
A
#
# COMPACT_ATOMS: atom_id res chain seq x y z
N MET A 1 0.27 8.93 -20.36
CA MET A 1 -0.76 8.04 -20.96
C MET A 1 -0.40 7.48 -22.35
N GLN A 2 0.33 8.20 -23.20
CA GLN A 2 0.66 7.74 -24.56
C GLN A 2 1.68 6.59 -24.60
N ALA A 3 2.62 6.54 -23.64
CA ALA A 3 3.58 5.44 -23.51
C ALA A 3 2.93 4.10 -23.12
N LEU A 4 1.91 4.12 -22.26
CA LEU A 4 1.13 2.92 -21.89
C LEU A 4 0.27 2.46 -23.08
N ARG A 5 -0.37 3.39 -23.78
CA ARG A 5 -1.13 3.10 -25.01
C ARG A 5 -0.24 2.49 -26.09
N ASN A 6 0.98 2.99 -26.28
CA ASN A 6 1.95 2.44 -27.22
C ASN A 6 2.61 1.14 -26.74
N TYR A 7 2.65 0.86 -25.43
CA TYR A 7 3.11 -0.42 -24.89
C TYR A 7 2.05 -1.52 -25.07
N VAL A 8 0.77 -1.17 -24.93
CA VAL A 8 -0.39 -2.05 -25.17
C VAL A 8 -0.66 -2.25 -26.67
N GLN A 9 -0.48 -1.21 -27.49
CA GLN A 9 -0.71 -1.24 -28.95
C GLN A 9 0.56 -1.45 -29.77
N GLY A 10 1.73 -1.55 -29.12
CA GLY A 10 3.01 -1.75 -29.78
C GLY A 10 3.16 -3.18 -30.31
N PRO A 11 4.05 -3.43 -31.29
CA PRO A 11 4.24 -4.75 -31.92
C PRO A 11 4.92 -5.80 -31.01
N SER A 12 4.70 -5.75 -29.70
CA SER A 12 5.21 -6.73 -28.72
C SER A 12 4.40 -8.04 -28.68
N SER A 13 3.37 -8.21 -29.52
CA SER A 13 2.57 -9.44 -29.61
C SER A 13 2.66 -10.13 -30.99
N GLN A 14 3.87 -10.31 -31.51
CA GLN A 14 4.10 -11.10 -32.73
C GLN A 14 3.90 -12.60 -32.45
N ASN A 15 2.64 -13.03 -32.43
CA ASN A 15 2.09 -14.37 -32.75
C ASN A 15 0.69 -14.48 -32.14
N ARG A 16 -0.22 -13.59 -32.55
CA ARG A 16 -1.64 -13.69 -32.21
C ARG A 16 -2.38 -14.19 -33.45
N ALA A 17 -3.01 -15.35 -33.36
CA ALA A 17 -3.92 -15.80 -34.41
C ALA A 17 -5.05 -14.77 -34.55
N SER A 18 -5.55 -14.56 -35.77
CA SER A 18 -6.67 -13.63 -36.02
C SER A 18 -7.92 -13.99 -35.21
N SER A 19 -8.05 -15.24 -34.77
CA SER A 19 -9.13 -15.72 -33.92
C SER A 19 -8.97 -15.38 -32.43
N THR A 20 -7.84 -14.84 -31.98
CA THR A 20 -7.60 -14.61 -30.55
C THR A 20 -8.07 -13.24 -30.11
N VAL A 21 -8.78 -13.19 -28.97
CA VAL A 21 -9.21 -11.98 -28.27
C VAL A 21 -8.65 -11.94 -26.85
N LEU A 22 -8.37 -10.74 -26.33
CA LEU A 22 -7.87 -10.48 -24.98
C LEU A 22 -9.01 -9.98 -24.10
N LEU A 23 -9.52 -10.82 -23.20
CA LEU A 23 -10.65 -10.48 -22.34
C LEU A 23 -10.24 -10.46 -20.87
N HIS A 24 -10.82 -9.54 -20.11
CA HIS A 24 -10.76 -9.57 -18.67
C HIS A 24 -11.78 -10.58 -18.12
N VAL A 25 -11.52 -11.14 -16.94
CA VAL A 25 -12.45 -12.04 -16.26
C VAL A 25 -12.70 -11.51 -14.86
N SER A 26 -13.98 -11.42 -14.51
CA SER A 26 -14.47 -11.03 -13.19
C SER A 26 -15.46 -12.06 -12.66
N HIS A 27 -15.67 -12.08 -11.35
CA HIS A 27 -16.49 -13.06 -10.66
C HIS A 27 -17.52 -12.38 -9.75
N SER A 28 -18.68 -13.00 -9.51
CA SER A 28 -19.71 -12.47 -8.61
C SER A 28 -19.29 -12.49 -7.14
N ASN A 29 -18.56 -13.53 -6.73
CA ASN A 29 -18.13 -13.73 -5.34
C ASN A 29 -16.72 -13.19 -5.04
N LEU A 30 -15.87 -13.03 -6.06
CA LEU A 30 -14.50 -12.54 -5.92
C LEU A 30 -14.45 -11.11 -6.45
N LYS A 31 -14.51 -10.13 -5.55
CA LYS A 31 -14.64 -8.70 -5.88
C LYS A 31 -13.29 -8.08 -6.18
N ILE A 32 -12.25 -8.52 -5.48
CA ILE A 32 -10.88 -8.01 -5.60
C ILE A 32 -10.15 -8.75 -6.73
N THR A 33 -10.32 -10.06 -6.80
CA THR A 33 -9.63 -10.92 -7.76
C THR A 33 -10.21 -10.75 -9.16
N LYS A 34 -9.40 -10.19 -10.07
CA LYS A 34 -9.73 -10.07 -11.49
C LYS A 34 -8.55 -10.57 -12.32
N PHE A 35 -8.85 -11.25 -13.42
CA PHE A 35 -7.83 -11.69 -14.36
C PHE A 35 -7.84 -10.76 -15.55
N PHE A 36 -6.68 -10.18 -15.88
CA PHE A 36 -6.57 -9.23 -16.98
C PHE A 36 -5.96 -9.89 -18.22
N GLU A 37 -6.45 -9.50 -19.41
CA GLU A 37 -5.88 -9.87 -20.71
C GLU A 37 -5.76 -11.39 -20.96
N LEU A 38 -6.78 -12.15 -20.54
CA LEU A 38 -6.84 -13.57 -20.81
C LEU A 38 -6.99 -13.82 -22.32
N ARG A 39 -6.05 -14.59 -22.89
CA ARG A 39 -6.07 -15.00 -24.30
C ARG A 39 -7.10 -16.11 -24.51
N LEU A 40 -8.14 -15.79 -25.28
CA LEU A 40 -9.24 -16.69 -25.63
C LEU A 40 -9.39 -16.78 -27.15
N ASP A 41 -9.74 -17.96 -27.65
CA ASP A 41 -10.00 -18.19 -29.07
C ASP A 41 -11.49 -17.96 -29.35
N MET A 42 -11.82 -17.09 -30.29
CA MET A 42 -13.19 -16.81 -30.72
C MET A 42 -13.92 -18.05 -31.26
N HIS A 43 -13.20 -19.09 -31.70
CA HIS A 43 -13.81 -20.33 -32.19
C HIS A 43 -14.17 -21.34 -31.08
N MET A 44 -13.74 -21.10 -29.83
CA MET A 44 -14.11 -21.96 -28.72
C MET A 44 -15.59 -21.84 -28.39
N THR A 45 -16.23 -22.96 -28.07
CA THR A 45 -17.62 -22.97 -27.59
C THR A 45 -17.71 -22.36 -26.18
N ILE A 46 -18.87 -21.83 -25.80
CA ILE A 46 -19.11 -21.34 -24.43
C ILE A 46 -18.92 -22.47 -23.39
N GLU A 47 -19.25 -23.73 -23.72
CA GLU A 47 -18.96 -24.88 -22.85
C GLU A 47 -17.46 -25.01 -22.52
N GLN A 48 -16.63 -25.04 -23.56
CA GLN A 48 -15.16 -25.07 -23.42
C GLN A 48 -14.63 -23.85 -22.66
N LEU A 49 -15.26 -22.68 -22.85
CA LEU A 49 -14.90 -21.47 -22.12
C LEU A 49 -15.21 -21.61 -20.63
N LYS A 50 -16.39 -22.10 -20.25
CA LYS A 50 -16.75 -22.37 -18.85
C LYS A 50 -15.77 -23.33 -18.18
N VAL A 51 -15.41 -24.42 -18.87
CA VAL A 51 -14.39 -25.38 -18.38
C VAL A 51 -13.04 -24.70 -18.21
N LYS A 52 -12.61 -23.83 -19.13
CA LYS A 52 -11.34 -23.10 -18.99
C LYS A 52 -11.37 -22.12 -17.81
N LEU A 53 -12.49 -21.43 -17.61
CA LEU A 53 -12.66 -20.45 -16.54
C LEU A 53 -12.74 -21.11 -15.16
N SER A 54 -13.23 -22.35 -15.04
CA SER A 54 -13.27 -23.05 -13.74
C SER A 54 -11.89 -23.24 -13.12
N PHE A 55 -10.84 -23.44 -13.94
CA PHE A 55 -9.46 -23.49 -13.45
C PHE A 55 -8.90 -22.14 -12.99
N HIS A 56 -9.55 -21.03 -13.34
CA HIS A 56 -9.13 -19.68 -12.92
C HIS A 56 -9.87 -19.24 -11.66
N VAL A 57 -11.20 -19.40 -11.62
CA VAL A 57 -12.04 -18.88 -10.51
C VAL A 57 -12.51 -19.95 -9.52
N GLY A 58 -12.37 -21.24 -9.84
CA GLY A 58 -12.75 -22.35 -8.97
C GLY A 58 -14.21 -22.80 -9.07
N THR A 59 -15.13 -21.98 -9.61
CA THR A 59 -16.53 -22.35 -9.81
C THR A 59 -16.68 -23.40 -10.92
N ASN A 60 -17.50 -24.44 -10.69
CA ASN A 60 -17.71 -25.49 -11.68
C ASN A 60 -18.43 -24.96 -12.94
N ALA A 61 -18.08 -25.46 -14.13
CA ALA A 61 -18.70 -25.07 -15.39
C ALA A 61 -20.25 -25.17 -15.39
N SER A 62 -20.82 -26.16 -14.71
CA SER A 62 -22.28 -26.32 -14.60
C SER A 62 -22.96 -25.27 -13.72
N ALA A 63 -22.20 -24.62 -12.83
CA ALA A 63 -22.66 -23.57 -11.92
C ALA A 63 -22.16 -22.17 -12.31
N GLN A 64 -21.72 -22.01 -13.57
CA GLN A 64 -21.31 -20.72 -14.13
C GLN A 64 -22.37 -20.19 -15.09
N VAL A 65 -22.84 -18.97 -14.84
CA VAL A 65 -23.56 -18.16 -15.82
C VAL A 65 -22.66 -17.02 -16.28
N LEU A 66 -22.41 -16.93 -17.59
CA LEU A 66 -21.46 -15.97 -18.15
C LEU A 66 -22.18 -14.79 -18.81
N GLN A 67 -21.60 -13.60 -18.66
CA GLN A 67 -22.06 -12.38 -19.34
C GLN A 67 -20.85 -11.65 -19.94
N LEU A 68 -21.00 -11.17 -21.16
CA LEU A 68 -20.04 -10.26 -21.77
C LEU A 68 -20.37 -8.82 -21.38
N LYS A 69 -19.37 -8.09 -20.93
CA LYS A 69 -19.42 -6.67 -20.60
C LYS A 69 -18.40 -5.90 -21.42
N ASP A 70 -18.73 -4.66 -21.77
CA ASP A 70 -17.78 -3.74 -22.39
C ASP A 70 -16.77 -3.16 -21.38
N ASP A 71 -15.90 -2.27 -21.86
CA ASP A 71 -14.90 -1.55 -21.08
C ASP A 71 -15.50 -0.59 -20.03
N SER A 72 -16.73 -0.11 -20.26
CA SER A 72 -17.50 0.68 -19.30
C SER A 72 -18.18 -0.16 -18.21
N GLY A 73 -18.18 -1.51 -18.36
CA GLY A 73 -18.82 -2.44 -17.45
C GLY A 73 -20.30 -2.70 -17.74
N ARG A 74 -20.83 -2.18 -18.85
CA ARG A 74 -22.21 -2.44 -19.30
C ARG A 74 -22.32 -3.84 -19.86
N VAL A 75 -23.40 -4.54 -19.51
CA VAL A 75 -23.70 -5.88 -20.05
C VAL A 75 -24.09 -5.76 -21.52
N ILE A 76 -23.31 -6.40 -22.39
CA ILE A 76 -23.55 -6.48 -23.83
C ILE A 76 -24.46 -7.65 -24.15
N ALA A 77 -24.11 -8.83 -23.64
CA ALA A 77 -24.88 -10.05 -23.89
C ALA A 77 -24.67 -11.11 -22.79
N PRO A 78 -25.73 -11.80 -22.36
CA PRO A 78 -25.60 -13.05 -21.61
C PRO A 78 -25.22 -14.21 -22.56
N PHE A 79 -24.39 -15.14 -22.09
CA PHE A 79 -24.10 -16.36 -22.84
C PHE A 79 -25.16 -17.41 -22.50
N MET A 80 -26.19 -17.48 -23.35
CA MET A 80 -27.40 -18.29 -23.12
C MET A 80 -27.22 -19.76 -23.51
N GLU A 81 -26.39 -20.03 -24.51
CA GLU A 81 -26.29 -21.35 -25.14
C GLU A 81 -24.83 -21.82 -25.24
N ASP A 82 -24.57 -23.01 -24.72
CA ASP A 82 -23.21 -23.53 -24.51
C ASP A 82 -22.49 -23.93 -25.81
N HIS A 83 -23.25 -24.26 -26.86
CA HIS A 83 -22.71 -24.66 -28.16
C HIS A 83 -22.33 -23.48 -29.07
N HIS A 84 -22.76 -22.25 -28.73
CA HIS A 84 -22.35 -21.07 -29.45
C HIS A 84 -20.84 -20.83 -29.28
N LYS A 85 -20.20 -20.33 -30.33
CA LYS A 85 -18.79 -19.92 -30.29
C LYS A 85 -18.66 -18.56 -29.63
N LEU A 86 -17.56 -18.31 -28.92
CA LEU A 86 -17.29 -17.02 -28.28
C LEU A 86 -17.39 -15.84 -29.27
N GLY A 87 -16.91 -16.02 -30.50
CA GLY A 87 -16.97 -15.02 -31.57
C GLY A 87 -18.39 -14.62 -32.00
N TYR A 88 -19.42 -15.45 -31.72
CA TYR A 88 -20.82 -15.10 -31.99
C TYR A 88 -21.24 -13.80 -31.28
N TYR A 89 -20.69 -13.57 -30.09
CA TYR A 89 -21.00 -12.40 -29.26
C TYR A 89 -20.15 -11.17 -29.61
N SER A 90 -19.34 -11.23 -30.68
CA SER A 90 -18.48 -10.14 -31.15
C SER A 90 -17.64 -9.47 -30.05
N PRO A 91 -16.86 -10.25 -29.27
CA PRO A 91 -16.02 -9.69 -28.21
C PRO A 91 -14.87 -8.86 -28.80
N HIS A 92 -14.48 -7.80 -28.11
CA HIS A 92 -13.34 -6.95 -28.45
C HIS A 92 -12.27 -7.02 -27.35
N ASP A 93 -11.03 -6.73 -27.71
CA ASP A 93 -9.94 -6.64 -26.73
C ASP A 93 -10.30 -5.61 -25.64
N GLY A 94 -10.09 -5.98 -24.38
CA GLY A 94 -10.42 -5.16 -23.20
C GLY A 94 -11.85 -5.35 -22.68
N PHE A 95 -12.71 -6.10 -23.37
CA PHE A 95 -14.02 -6.48 -22.82
C PHE A 95 -13.85 -7.47 -21.66
N SER A 96 -14.89 -7.58 -20.83
CA SER A 96 -14.88 -8.43 -19.64
C SER A 96 -15.90 -9.56 -19.74
N ILE A 97 -15.49 -10.79 -19.45
CA ILE A 97 -16.41 -11.89 -19.12
C ILE A 97 -16.68 -11.83 -17.61
N HIS A 98 -17.93 -11.63 -17.25
CA HIS A 98 -18.40 -11.69 -15.87
C HIS A 98 -19.03 -13.05 -15.59
N ILE A 99 -18.48 -13.75 -14.61
CA ILE A 99 -18.94 -15.05 -14.15
C ILE A 99 -19.86 -14.82 -12.96
N ILE A 100 -21.10 -15.31 -13.07
CA ILE A 100 -22.07 -15.39 -11.98
C ILE A 100 -22.04 -16.82 -11.47
N ASP A 101 -21.59 -16.98 -10.23
CA ASP A 101 -21.57 -18.26 -9.52
C ASP A 101 -22.97 -18.59 -8.99
N THR A 102 -23.50 -19.72 -9.41
CA THR A 102 -24.81 -20.22 -8.97
C THR A 102 -24.71 -21.45 -8.07
N ASP A 103 -23.50 -21.85 -7.63
CA ASP A 103 -23.31 -22.98 -6.73
C ASP A 103 -23.73 -22.61 -5.30
N PRO A 104 -24.77 -23.28 -4.73
CA PRO A 104 -25.20 -23.03 -3.35
C PRO A 104 -24.11 -23.31 -2.31
N ASN A 105 -23.14 -24.17 -2.64
CA ASN A 105 -22.04 -24.57 -1.76
C ASN A 105 -20.70 -23.98 -2.21
N SER A 106 -20.72 -22.88 -2.97
CA SER A 106 -19.50 -22.25 -3.48
C SER A 106 -18.53 -21.91 -2.36
N ALA A 107 -17.31 -22.44 -2.45
CA ALA A 107 -16.24 -22.10 -1.50
C ALA A 107 -15.86 -20.62 -1.57
N SER A 108 -16.16 -19.92 -2.67
CA SER A 108 -15.89 -18.48 -2.78
C SER A 108 -16.99 -17.61 -2.17
N ALA A 109 -18.12 -18.20 -1.79
CA ALA A 109 -19.23 -17.47 -1.19
C ALA A 109 -18.82 -16.79 0.12
N ASN A 110 -19.49 -15.69 0.45
CA ASN A 110 -19.31 -14.93 1.69
C ASN A 110 -17.91 -14.29 1.87
N GLY A 111 -17.08 -14.26 0.83
CA GLY A 111 -15.88 -13.41 0.78
C GLY A 111 -14.69 -13.86 1.63
N TRP A 112 -14.76 -14.99 2.34
CA TRP A 112 -13.67 -15.44 3.23
C TRP A 112 -12.35 -15.73 2.52
N LEU A 113 -12.37 -15.96 1.19
CA LEU A 113 -11.17 -16.10 0.37
C LEU A 113 -10.43 -14.77 0.13
N GLU A 114 -11.12 -13.63 0.23
CA GLU A 114 -10.56 -12.29 0.00
C GLU A 114 -10.44 -11.48 1.30
N ASP A 115 -11.24 -11.80 2.31
CA ASP A 115 -11.25 -11.14 3.61
C ASP A 115 -10.51 -11.97 4.66
N THR A 116 -9.32 -11.49 5.05
CA THR A 116 -8.49 -12.18 6.05
C THR A 116 -9.03 -12.10 7.47
N ASP A 117 -10.04 -11.26 7.73
CA ASP A 117 -10.67 -11.11 9.03
C ASP A 117 -11.73 -12.19 9.28
N LEU A 118 -12.27 -12.80 8.21
CA LEU A 118 -13.20 -13.94 8.28
C LEU A 118 -12.50 -15.27 8.58
N VAL A 119 -11.16 -15.30 8.55
CA VAL A 119 -10.38 -16.51 8.81
C VAL A 119 -9.88 -16.50 10.26
N ASP A 120 -10.28 -17.52 11.02
CA ASP A 120 -9.76 -17.77 12.37
C ASP A 120 -8.28 -18.13 12.31
N LYS A 121 -7.43 -17.10 12.45
CA LYS A 121 -5.97 -17.27 12.48
C LYS A 121 -5.59 -18.00 13.76
N TYR A 122 -4.83 -19.09 13.62
CA TYR A 122 -4.29 -19.82 14.76
C TYR A 122 -3.46 -18.89 15.65
N LYS A 123 -3.88 -18.76 16.92
CA LYS A 123 -3.14 -18.05 17.96
C LYS A 123 -2.54 -19.08 18.91
N MET A 124 -1.21 -19.18 18.91
CA MET A 124 -0.50 -20.03 19.86
C MET A 124 -0.55 -19.42 21.25
N SER A 125 -0.88 -20.22 22.26
CA SER A 125 -0.77 -19.77 23.64
C SER A 125 0.69 -19.50 24.00
N ASP A 126 0.93 -18.58 24.94
CA ASP A 126 2.28 -18.30 25.41
C ASP A 126 2.93 -19.53 26.06
N GLU A 127 2.11 -20.33 26.75
CA GLU A 127 2.55 -21.58 27.38
C GLU A 127 3.04 -22.59 26.33
N ASP A 128 2.29 -22.79 25.25
CA ASP A 128 2.67 -23.73 24.19
C ASP A 128 3.86 -23.21 23.37
N TYR A 129 3.97 -21.89 23.18
CA TYR A 129 5.15 -21.30 22.55
C TYR A 129 6.41 -21.52 23.41
N ASN A 130 6.30 -21.36 24.73
CA ASN A 130 7.43 -21.49 25.66
C ASN A 130 7.90 -22.95 25.81
N LYS A 131 7.01 -23.94 25.63
CA LYS A 131 7.37 -25.37 25.62
C LYS A 131 8.24 -25.75 24.41
N ARG A 132 8.17 -25.01 23.30
CA ARG A 132 8.94 -25.32 22.09
C ARG A 132 10.42 -25.04 22.27
N GLU A 133 11.26 -25.88 21.66
CA GLU A 133 12.69 -25.65 21.52
C GLU A 133 12.99 -24.81 20.26
N ASN A 134 14.17 -24.20 20.20
CA ASN A 134 14.62 -23.35 19.09
C ASN A 134 13.70 -22.15 18.77
N THR A 135 13.03 -21.59 19.77
CA THR A 135 12.21 -20.39 19.61
C THR A 135 13.04 -19.11 19.76
N TYR A 136 12.57 -18.03 19.14
CA TYR A 136 13.18 -16.72 19.28
C TYR A 136 13.21 -16.24 20.74
N ARG A 137 12.16 -16.55 21.54
CA ARG A 137 12.13 -16.18 22.97
C ARG A 137 13.28 -16.82 23.75
N LYS A 138 13.50 -18.13 23.60
CA LYS A 138 14.61 -18.84 24.25
C LYS A 138 15.97 -18.35 23.75
N PHE A 139 16.11 -18.12 22.44
CA PHE A 139 17.33 -17.53 21.86
C PHE A 139 17.64 -16.15 22.45
N LYS A 140 16.62 -15.26 22.50
CA LYS A 140 16.73 -13.92 23.09
C LYS A 140 17.09 -13.98 24.57
N GLU A 141 16.48 -14.89 25.34
CA GLU A 141 16.78 -15.08 26.77
C GLU A 141 18.22 -15.54 26.99
N ALA A 142 18.70 -16.52 26.22
CA ALA A 142 20.09 -16.98 26.29
C ALA A 142 21.07 -15.84 25.97
N LYS A 143 20.78 -15.04 24.95
CA LYS A 143 21.62 -13.88 24.58
C LYS A 143 21.60 -12.76 25.62
N LEU A 144 20.47 -12.48 26.25
CA LEU A 144 20.37 -11.52 27.35
C LEU A 144 21.08 -11.99 28.63
N LYS A 145 21.13 -13.31 28.87
CA LYS A 145 21.92 -13.91 29.96
C LYS A 145 23.42 -13.77 29.74
N GLU A 146 23.89 -13.90 28.50
CA GLU A 146 25.29 -13.67 28.12
C GLU A 146 25.63 -12.18 28.21
N ASP A 147 24.82 -11.33 27.57
CA ASP A 147 25.07 -9.89 27.44
C ASP A 147 23.79 -9.11 27.81
N PRO A 148 23.70 -8.47 28.99
CA PRO A 148 22.51 -7.71 29.40
C PRO A 148 22.13 -6.55 28.48
N THR A 149 23.08 -6.05 27.67
CA THR A 149 22.86 -4.97 26.70
C THR A 149 22.60 -5.49 25.27
N TRP A 150 22.42 -6.81 25.11
CA TRP A 150 22.18 -7.45 23.84
C TRP A 150 20.87 -6.96 23.20
N THR A 151 20.93 -6.72 21.90
CA THR A 151 19.75 -6.43 21.07
C THR A 151 19.90 -7.14 19.74
N LEU A 152 18.78 -7.49 19.10
CA LEU A 152 18.79 -8.15 17.79
C LEU A 152 19.50 -7.30 16.73
N GLU A 153 19.38 -5.97 16.81
CA GLU A 153 20.06 -5.03 15.92
C GLU A 153 21.59 -5.12 16.03
N LYS A 154 22.13 -5.18 17.25
CA LYS A 154 23.58 -5.37 17.48
C LYS A 154 24.07 -6.71 16.92
N GLU A 155 23.32 -7.79 17.12
CA GLU A 155 23.63 -9.13 16.59
C GLU A 155 23.64 -9.13 15.05
N MET A 156 22.64 -8.50 14.42
CA MET A 156 22.54 -8.39 12.96
C MET A 156 23.64 -7.52 12.37
N ALA A 157 23.99 -6.39 13.01
CA ALA A 157 25.09 -5.54 12.59
C ALA A 157 26.43 -6.30 12.65
N LYS A 158 26.66 -7.05 13.75
CA LYS A 158 27.83 -7.91 13.90
C LYS A 158 27.92 -8.98 12.80
N LYS A 159 26.80 -9.65 12.49
CA LYS A 159 26.74 -10.64 11.40
C LYS A 159 26.99 -10.03 10.01
N ARG A 160 26.57 -8.80 9.79
CA ARG A 160 26.71 -8.08 8.52
C ARG A 160 28.05 -7.34 8.38
N GLY A 161 28.92 -7.39 9.40
CA GLY A 161 30.16 -6.60 9.43
C GLY A 161 29.92 -5.09 9.41
N GLN A 162 28.73 -4.65 9.83
CA GLN A 162 28.36 -3.24 9.89
C GLN A 162 28.73 -2.65 11.26
N PRO A 163 28.99 -1.34 11.33
CA PRO A 163 29.20 -0.67 12.61
C PRO A 163 28.01 -0.94 13.52
N ILE A 164 28.30 -1.36 14.75
CA ILE A 164 27.28 -1.63 15.76
C ILE A 164 26.51 -0.33 15.99
N PRO A 165 25.18 -0.31 15.80
CA PRO A 165 24.40 0.89 16.06
C PRO A 165 24.56 1.26 17.53
N GLN A 166 25.15 2.43 17.77
CA GLN A 166 25.17 3.01 19.10
C GLN A 166 23.72 3.28 19.48
N GLN A 167 23.29 2.75 20.63
CA GLN A 167 22.01 3.14 21.20
C GLN A 167 22.09 4.65 21.43
N LYS A 168 21.27 5.42 20.71
CA LYS A 168 21.11 6.85 21.02
C LYS A 168 20.66 6.93 22.46
N GLU A 169 21.54 7.41 23.33
CA GLU A 169 21.22 7.63 24.73
C GLU A 169 19.96 8.48 24.78
N LYS A 170 18.99 8.09 25.62
CA LYS A 170 17.81 8.91 25.82
C LYS A 170 18.30 10.24 26.35
N GLN A 171 18.05 11.31 25.60
CA GLN A 171 18.41 12.64 26.04
C GLN A 171 17.73 12.92 27.38
N THR A 172 18.52 13.23 28.40
CA THR A 172 18.05 13.52 29.76
C THR A 172 18.01 15.02 30.05
N ASP A 173 18.66 15.84 29.22
CA ASP A 173 18.69 17.29 29.38
C ASP A 173 17.47 17.96 28.70
N PRO A 174 16.61 18.66 29.47
CA PRO A 174 15.49 19.44 28.92
C PRO A 174 15.91 20.58 28.00
N ASP A 175 17.13 21.11 28.15
CA ASP A 175 17.64 22.25 27.38
C ASP A 175 18.54 21.81 26.21
N PHE A 176 18.56 20.52 25.88
CA PHE A 176 19.29 20.00 24.73
C PHE A 176 18.88 20.71 23.42
N LEU A 177 19.88 21.19 22.68
CA LEU A 177 19.76 21.96 21.42
C LEU A 177 19.08 23.34 21.55
N ALA A 178 19.16 23.98 22.73
CA ALA A 178 18.61 25.33 22.94
C ALA A 178 19.25 26.39 22.02
N ALA A 179 20.56 26.31 21.77
CA ALA A 179 21.27 27.27 20.92
C ALA A 179 20.79 27.18 19.46
N GLU A 180 20.64 25.98 18.93
CA GLU A 180 20.13 25.71 17.59
C GLU A 180 18.65 26.10 17.50
N ALA A 181 17.85 25.83 18.54
CA ALA A 181 16.47 26.26 18.61
C ALA A 181 16.33 27.79 18.54
N SER A 182 17.26 28.55 19.11
CA SER A 182 17.23 30.03 19.05
C SER A 182 17.40 30.59 17.63
N SER A 183 18.01 29.82 16.72
CA SER A 183 18.11 30.18 15.30
C SER A 183 16.81 29.90 14.52
N CYS A 184 15.91 29.11 15.10
CA CYS A 184 14.60 28.80 14.52
C CYS A 184 13.57 29.83 14.99
N THR A 185 13.04 30.62 14.06
CA THR A 185 11.94 31.55 14.34
C THR A 185 10.66 31.04 13.71
N VAL A 186 9.55 31.12 14.43
CA VAL A 186 8.22 30.76 13.92
C VAL A 186 7.86 31.67 12.75
N GLY A 187 7.31 31.09 11.67
CA GLY A 187 7.02 31.72 10.39
C GLY A 187 8.18 31.69 9.39
N SER A 188 9.39 31.32 9.82
CA SER A 188 10.53 31.27 8.90
C SER A 188 10.47 30.06 7.97
N ARG A 189 10.95 30.25 6.74
CA ARG A 189 11.16 29.17 5.77
C ARG A 189 12.40 28.36 6.13
N ALA A 190 12.30 27.05 5.97
CA ALA A 190 13.35 26.12 6.34
C ALA A 190 13.42 24.89 5.43
N SER A 191 14.57 24.22 5.49
CA SER A 191 14.81 22.89 4.92
C SER A 191 15.10 21.90 6.04
N VAL A 192 14.50 20.71 5.98
CA VAL A 192 14.67 19.64 6.97
C VAL A 192 15.49 18.48 6.40
N GLU A 193 16.52 18.07 7.14
CA GLU A 193 17.29 16.86 6.86
C GLU A 193 16.70 15.60 7.55
N PRO A 194 16.80 14.41 6.91
CA PRO A 194 17.29 14.17 5.56
C PRO A 194 16.27 14.52 4.47
N GLY A 195 16.76 14.74 3.26
CA GLY A 195 15.94 14.84 2.04
C GLY A 195 15.50 16.26 1.64
N ASP A 196 16.14 17.31 2.17
CA ASP A 196 15.90 18.72 1.81
C ASP A 196 14.42 19.13 1.72
N ARG A 197 13.63 18.64 2.67
CA ARG A 197 12.18 18.85 2.68
C ARG A 197 11.86 20.28 3.08
N ARG A 198 11.22 21.02 2.17
CA ARG A 198 10.83 22.42 2.36
C ARG A 198 9.66 22.52 3.32
N CYS A 199 9.75 23.48 4.23
CA CYS A 199 8.73 23.69 5.25
C CYS A 199 8.73 25.11 5.80
N GLU A 200 7.66 25.42 6.51
CA GLU A 200 7.52 26.58 7.38
C GLU A 200 7.61 26.15 8.85
N VAL A 201 8.37 26.91 9.65
CA VAL A 201 8.46 26.68 11.09
C VAL A 201 7.19 27.18 11.78
N MET A 202 6.45 26.28 12.42
CA MET A 202 5.18 26.59 13.08
C MET A 202 5.29 26.63 14.62
N PHE A 203 6.28 25.94 15.19
CA PHE A 203 6.46 25.84 16.63
C PHE A 203 7.94 25.67 16.97
N VAL A 204 8.39 26.29 18.06
CA VAL A 204 9.73 26.08 18.63
C VAL A 204 9.58 26.01 20.14
N GLY A 205 9.91 24.88 20.75
CA GLY A 205 9.76 24.70 22.19
C GLY A 205 10.26 23.36 22.72
N ARG A 206 10.27 23.24 24.04
CA ARG A 206 10.63 22.02 24.78
C ARG A 206 9.38 21.27 25.26
N ASP A 207 9.60 20.12 25.88
CA ASP A 207 8.57 19.32 26.57
C ASP A 207 7.38 18.89 25.69
N VAL A 208 7.64 18.62 24.41
CA VAL A 208 6.62 18.12 23.48
C VAL A 208 6.15 16.73 23.91
N ALA A 209 4.87 16.62 24.27
CA ALA A 209 4.23 15.41 24.73
C ALA A 209 4.48 14.20 23.79
N GLY A 210 4.92 13.09 24.38
CA GLY A 210 5.23 11.85 23.65
C GLY A 210 6.57 11.85 22.92
N LEU A 211 7.35 12.94 22.97
CA LEU A 211 8.70 13.00 22.41
C LEU A 211 9.79 12.99 23.50
N PRO A 212 11.03 12.57 23.17
CA PRO A 212 12.17 12.68 24.08
C PRO A 212 12.44 14.13 24.55
N LEU A 213 13.06 14.29 25.73
CA LEU A 213 13.44 15.59 26.31
C LEU A 213 14.34 16.41 25.38
N GLY A 214 14.33 17.74 25.56
CA GLY A 214 15.07 18.71 24.73
C GLY A 214 14.17 19.58 23.86
N TRP A 215 14.79 20.46 23.09
CA TRP A 215 14.09 21.34 22.16
C TRP A 215 13.63 20.62 20.89
N TRP A 216 12.49 21.07 20.37
CA TRP A 216 11.83 20.58 19.17
C TRP A 216 11.33 21.73 18.33
N VAL A 217 11.37 21.54 17.02
CA VAL A 217 10.79 22.44 16.03
C VAL A 217 9.63 21.72 15.37
N GLY A 218 8.44 22.29 15.50
CA GLY A 218 7.26 21.88 14.75
C GLY A 218 7.28 22.58 13.39
N VAL A 219 7.21 21.80 12.32
CA VAL A 219 7.25 22.28 10.94
C VAL A 219 6.00 21.85 10.18
N LYS A 220 5.55 22.72 9.28
CA LYS A 220 4.56 22.40 8.26
C LYS A 220 5.29 22.26 6.93
N TYR A 221 5.37 21.05 6.40
CA TYR A 221 5.93 20.78 5.09
C TYR A 221 5.06 21.38 4.00
N ASP A 222 5.65 21.67 2.84
CA ASP A 222 4.88 22.10 1.66
C ASP A 222 4.18 20.92 0.98
N GLU A 223 4.73 19.72 1.14
CA GLU A 223 4.24 18.44 0.61
C GLU A 223 3.84 17.50 1.76
N PRO A 224 3.03 16.43 1.51
CA PRO A 224 2.59 15.47 2.54
C PRO A 224 3.72 14.51 2.98
N LEU A 225 4.87 15.05 3.38
CA LEU A 225 6.07 14.33 3.83
C LEU A 225 6.22 14.31 5.36
N GLY A 226 5.20 14.77 6.06
CA GLY A 226 5.08 14.77 7.52
C GLY A 226 4.55 13.47 8.08
N LYS A 227 4.45 13.43 9.42
CA LYS A 227 3.95 12.28 10.19
C LYS A 227 2.79 12.64 11.11
N SER A 228 2.44 13.92 11.21
CA SER A 228 1.38 14.43 12.07
C SER A 228 0.56 15.52 11.37
N ASP A 229 -0.49 15.96 12.05
CA ASP A 229 -1.35 17.09 11.71
C ASP A 229 -1.06 18.32 12.61
N GLY A 230 0.14 18.36 13.21
CA GLY A 230 0.54 19.38 14.18
C GLY A 230 0.24 19.04 15.65
N ALA A 231 -0.30 17.85 15.93
CA ALA A 231 -0.39 17.29 17.27
C ALA A 231 0.71 16.25 17.57
N ALA A 232 1.10 16.15 18.85
CA ALA A 232 1.99 15.12 19.38
C ALA A 232 1.52 14.70 20.79
N GLY A 233 1.50 13.39 21.06
CA GLY A 233 1.11 12.86 22.38
C GLY A 233 -0.29 13.25 22.84
N GLY A 234 -1.21 13.53 21.91
CA GLY A 234 -2.58 13.99 22.23
C GLY A 234 -2.71 15.51 22.44
N GLN A 235 -1.63 16.28 22.39
CA GLN A 235 -1.63 17.73 22.51
C GLN A 235 -1.36 18.40 21.15
N ARG A 236 -2.12 19.44 20.82
CA ARG A 236 -1.95 20.23 19.58
C ARG A 236 -1.00 21.39 19.80
N TYR A 237 0.00 21.53 18.94
CA TYR A 237 1.00 22.61 19.00
C TYR A 237 0.81 23.61 17.86
N PHE A 238 0.43 23.13 16.68
CA PHE A 238 0.11 23.95 15.52
C PHE A 238 -0.97 23.27 14.66
N GLN A 239 -1.49 24.00 13.68
CA GLN A 239 -2.53 23.52 12.76
C GLN A 239 -1.93 23.27 11.37
N CYS A 240 -2.10 22.07 10.83
CA CYS A 240 -1.85 21.75 9.43
C CYS A 240 -2.70 20.57 8.95
N SER A 241 -2.67 20.30 7.65
CA SER A 241 -3.36 19.13 7.07
C SER A 241 -2.68 17.82 7.52
N PRO A 242 -3.44 16.72 7.63
CA PRO A 242 -2.87 15.41 7.98
C PRO A 242 -1.73 15.03 7.02
N GLY A 243 -0.58 14.63 7.57
CA GLY A 243 0.60 14.27 6.79
C GLY A 243 1.49 15.46 6.39
N TYR A 244 1.14 16.70 6.75
CA TYR A 244 1.98 17.88 6.49
C TYR A 244 2.76 18.35 7.74
N GLY A 245 2.40 17.89 8.94
CA GLY A 245 3.06 18.25 10.18
C GLY A 245 4.23 17.33 10.52
N GLY A 246 5.28 17.89 11.11
CA GLY A 246 6.36 17.12 11.72
C GLY A 246 6.99 17.82 12.92
N PHE A 247 7.49 17.02 13.86
CA PHE A 247 8.37 17.50 14.92
C PHE A 247 9.77 16.99 14.64
N VAL A 248 10.73 17.90 14.55
CA VAL A 248 12.12 17.62 14.22
C VAL A 248 13.06 18.28 15.22
N ARG A 249 14.27 17.75 15.34
CA ARG A 249 15.29 18.34 16.20
C ARG A 249 15.85 19.61 15.54
N PRO A 250 16.16 20.66 16.33
CA PRO A 250 16.69 21.91 15.79
C PRO A 250 17.94 21.74 14.91
N ASP A 251 18.83 20.79 15.21
CA ASP A 251 20.04 20.50 14.41
C ASP A 251 19.74 20.02 12.97
N LYS A 252 18.50 19.58 12.70
CA LYS A 252 18.02 19.15 11.39
C LYS A 252 17.26 20.20 10.63
N VAL A 253 17.05 21.37 11.22
CA VAL A 253 16.32 22.48 10.60
C VAL A 253 17.32 23.55 10.17
N LYS A 254 17.38 23.79 8.86
CA LYS A 254 18.14 24.91 8.30
C LYS A 254 17.16 26.00 7.94
N VAL A 255 17.12 27.06 8.72
CA VAL A 255 16.34 28.25 8.40
C VAL A 255 17.06 29.07 7.34
N GLY A 256 16.33 29.57 6.34
CA GLY A 256 16.92 30.34 5.25
C GLY A 256 15.92 30.67 4.15
N ASP A 257 16.44 31.13 3.01
CA ASP A 257 15.64 31.40 1.83
C ASP A 257 15.31 30.10 1.09
N TYR A 258 14.21 29.48 1.51
CA TYR A 258 13.72 28.20 1.03
C TYR A 258 12.28 28.34 0.53
N PRO A 259 12.09 28.97 -0.65
CA PRO A 259 10.77 29.13 -1.24
C PRO A 259 10.12 27.77 -1.51
N PRO A 260 8.78 27.69 -1.54
CA PRO A 260 8.08 26.49 -1.99
C PRO A 260 8.57 26.07 -3.37
N ILE A 261 8.79 24.77 -3.56
CA ILE A 261 9.12 24.22 -4.87
C ILE A 261 7.79 24.04 -5.59
N ASP A 262 7.58 24.83 -6.64
CA ASP A 262 6.50 24.57 -7.59
C ASP A 262 6.98 23.51 -8.58
N ASP A 263 6.56 22.27 -8.35
CA ASP A 263 6.85 21.13 -9.20
C ASP A 263 5.83 20.98 -10.36
N GLY A 264 4.84 21.87 -10.46
CA GLY A 264 3.81 21.85 -11.49
C GLY A 264 2.89 20.62 -11.44
N LEU A 265 2.91 19.87 -10.33
CA LEU A 265 2.12 18.65 -10.14
C LEU A 265 0.91 18.85 -9.20
N SER A 266 0.80 20.02 -8.56
CA SER A 266 -0.22 20.30 -7.53
C SER A 266 -1.58 20.80 -8.05
N ASP A 267 -1.71 21.13 -9.34
CA ASP A 267 -2.95 21.64 -9.96
C ASP A 267 -4.08 20.59 -10.16
N GLY A 268 -3.91 19.37 -9.66
CA GLY A 268 -4.83 18.25 -9.94
C GLY A 268 -5.75 17.80 -8.81
N LEU A 269 -5.64 18.36 -7.60
CA LEU A 269 -6.43 17.94 -6.43
C LEU A 269 -7.16 19.12 -5.78
N SER A 270 -7.98 19.83 -6.56
CA SER A 270 -9.10 20.58 -5.97
C SER A 270 -10.23 19.61 -5.68
N GLU A 271 -10.50 19.40 -4.39
CA GLU A 271 -11.77 18.88 -3.90
C GLU A 271 -12.94 19.69 -4.48
N GLY A 272 -14.00 18.98 -4.90
CA GLY A 272 -15.32 19.57 -5.09
C GLY A 272 -15.89 19.41 -6.48
N ASP A 273 -16.49 18.25 -6.75
CA ASP A 273 -17.75 18.22 -7.51
C ASP A 273 -18.70 17.31 -6.73
N GLU A 274 -19.50 17.93 -5.86
CA GLU A 274 -20.80 17.38 -5.47
C GLU A 274 -21.70 17.42 -6.71
N ILE A 275 -22.02 16.27 -7.30
CA ILE A 275 -23.35 15.93 -7.86
C ILE A 275 -23.61 14.44 -7.66
#